data_AF-A0A7C4CN05-F1
#
_entry.id   AF-A0A7C4CN05-F1
#
_cell.length_a   1.000
_cell.length_b   1.000
_cell.length_c   1.000
_cell.angle_alpha   90.00
_cell.angle_beta   90.00
_cell.angle_gamma   90.00
#
_symmetry.space_group_name_H-M   'P 1'
#
loop_
_entity.id
_entity.type
_entity.pdbx_description
1 polymer ?
#
loop_
_entity_poly.entity_id
_entity_poly.type
_entity_poly.pdbx_seq_one_letter_code
_entity_poly.pdbx_strand_id
1 'polypeptide(L)'
;ERGSELGRNLNVMLTIGKGGMGKWRIEALKETGGVYLVATGGCAALYAKQIVKVENVHWLDLGMPEATWVLKVNKLGPLVVGIDSSGNTLESIVLEKVYKNVNAVYAKEKIDPSRSYVWWPKKIPGSTDFTK
;
A
#
# COMPACT_ATOMS: atom_id res chain seq x y z
N GLU A 1 -10.84 0.86 -8.57
CA GLU A 1 -11.28 1.43 -9.87
C GLU A 1 -11.60 2.91 -9.73
N ARG A 2 -12.67 3.31 -9.02
CA ARG A 2 -13.04 4.73 -8.81
C ARG A 2 -11.91 5.64 -8.29
N GLY A 3 -11.13 5.17 -7.32
CA GLY A 3 -9.96 5.94 -6.84
C GLY A 3 -8.87 6.15 -7.90
N SER A 4 -8.73 5.22 -8.84
CA SER A 4 -7.81 5.36 -9.98
C SER A 4 -8.30 6.40 -10.98
N GLU A 5 -9.60 6.43 -11.26
CA GLU A 5 -10.23 7.44 -12.12
C GLU A 5 -10.06 8.85 -11.55
N LEU A 6 -10.32 9.02 -10.24
CA LEU A 6 -10.11 10.30 -9.57
C LEU A 6 -8.64 10.76 -9.68
N GLY A 7 -7.70 9.85 -9.49
CA GLY A 7 -6.27 10.14 -9.65
C GLY A 7 -5.91 10.61 -11.07
N ARG A 8 -6.53 10.05 -12.11
CA ARG A 8 -6.34 10.50 -13.50
C ARG A 8 -6.95 11.86 -13.75
N ASN A 9 -8.22 12.02 -13.37
CA ASN A 9 -9.00 13.23 -13.65
C ASN A 9 -8.45 14.47 -12.92
N LEU A 10 -7.91 14.28 -11.72
CA LEU A 10 -7.29 15.34 -10.94
C LEU A 10 -5.76 15.43 -11.13
N ASN A 11 -5.19 14.62 -12.02
CA ASN A 11 -3.75 14.53 -12.28
C ASN A 11 -2.90 14.40 -11.00
N VAL A 12 -3.28 13.48 -10.12
CA VAL A 12 -2.63 13.26 -8.82
C VAL A 12 -1.28 12.57 -9.03
N MET A 13 -0.20 13.33 -8.90
CA MET A 13 1.17 12.86 -9.09
C MET A 13 1.73 12.06 -7.92
N LEU A 14 1.31 12.34 -6.69
CA LEU A 14 1.79 11.65 -5.49
C LEU A 14 0.60 11.16 -4.66
N THR A 15 0.66 9.91 -4.23
CA THR A 15 -0.30 9.33 -3.29
C THR A 15 0.46 8.69 -2.14
N ILE A 16 0.07 8.96 -0.91
CA ILE A 16 0.68 8.38 0.29
C ILE A 16 -0.32 7.43 0.94
N GLY A 17 0.12 6.23 1.33
CA GLY A 17 -0.73 5.26 1.99
C GLY A 17 0.07 4.19 2.73
N LYS A 18 -0.58 3.07 3.05
CA LYS A 18 0.03 1.89 3.65
C LYS A 18 -0.33 0.64 2.84
N GLY A 19 0.60 -0.30 2.73
CA GLY A 19 0.42 -1.52 1.96
C GLY A 19 0.51 -1.27 0.46
N GLY A 20 0.18 -2.30 -0.33
CA GLY A 20 0.19 -2.22 -1.78
C GLY A 20 -1.11 -1.68 -2.37
N MET A 21 -1.08 -1.39 -3.67
CA MET A 21 -2.26 -0.98 -4.43
C MET A 21 -2.60 -2.03 -5.50
N GLY A 22 -3.88 -2.10 -5.88
CA GLY A 22 -4.33 -3.00 -6.94
C GLY A 22 -3.86 -2.56 -8.33
N LYS A 23 -3.91 -3.50 -9.30
CA LYS A 23 -3.48 -3.31 -10.70
C LYS A 23 -4.02 -2.03 -11.34
N TRP A 24 -5.30 -1.72 -11.11
CA TRP A 24 -5.95 -0.51 -11.62
C TRP A 24 -5.29 0.80 -11.18
N ARG A 25 -4.67 0.84 -9.99
CA ARG A 25 -3.99 2.05 -9.52
C ARG A 25 -2.56 2.11 -10.06
N ILE A 26 -1.88 0.97 -10.15
CA ILE A 26 -0.55 0.88 -10.78
C ILE A 26 -0.61 1.42 -12.21
N GLU A 27 -1.60 0.99 -13.01
CA GLU A 27 -1.73 1.47 -14.39
C GLU A 27 -2.06 2.96 -14.45
N ALA A 28 -2.96 3.45 -13.59
CA ALA A 28 -3.26 4.87 -13.52
C ALA A 28 -2.03 5.73 -13.18
N LEU A 29 -1.16 5.24 -12.28
CA LEU A 29 0.09 5.93 -11.95
C LEU A 29 1.06 5.96 -13.14
N LYS A 30 1.15 4.89 -13.93
CA LYS A 30 1.97 4.85 -15.16
C LYS A 30 1.47 5.88 -16.18
N GLU A 31 0.17 5.92 -16.41
CA GLU A 31 -0.45 6.85 -17.36
C GLU A 31 -0.24 8.31 -16.96
N THR A 32 -0.31 8.63 -15.67
CA THR A 32 -0.12 10.00 -15.17
C THR A 32 1.33 10.33 -14.84
N GLY A 33 2.26 9.38 -14.90
CA GLY A 33 3.64 9.53 -14.40
C GLY A 33 3.74 9.74 -12.88
N GLY A 34 2.72 9.30 -12.13
CA GLY A 34 2.64 9.44 -10.68
C GLY A 34 3.40 8.37 -9.91
N VAL A 35 3.59 8.61 -8.61
CA VAL A 35 4.29 7.70 -7.68
C VAL A 35 3.42 7.43 -6.46
N TYR A 36 3.46 6.20 -5.95
CA TYR A 36 2.87 5.85 -4.66
C TYR A 36 3.93 5.66 -3.59
N LEU A 37 3.71 6.34 -2.46
CA LEU A 37 4.60 6.38 -1.31
C LEU A 37 3.97 5.63 -0.15
N VAL A 38 4.72 4.70 0.43
CA VAL A 38 4.31 3.96 1.61
C VAL A 38 4.81 4.70 2.85
N ALA A 39 3.86 5.10 3.70
CA ALA A 39 4.10 5.58 5.05
C ALA A 39 4.20 4.40 6.02
N THR A 40 5.07 4.54 7.03
CA THR A 40 5.26 3.54 8.08
C THR A 40 4.02 3.50 8.98
N GLY A 41 3.34 2.35 8.99
CA GLY A 41 2.17 2.13 9.83
C GLY A 41 2.50 2.23 11.33
N GLY A 42 1.56 2.74 12.13
CA GLY A 42 1.74 2.93 13.58
C GLY A 42 2.48 4.21 13.97
N CYS A 43 3.00 4.98 13.01
CA CYS A 43 3.73 6.22 13.25
C CYS A 43 2.87 7.49 13.11
N ALA A 44 1.54 7.41 13.26
CA ALA A 44 0.64 8.55 13.05
C ALA A 44 1.01 9.78 13.91
N ALA A 45 1.35 9.56 15.19
CA ALA A 45 1.79 10.64 16.08
C ALA A 45 3.11 11.30 15.65
N LEU A 46 4.00 10.58 14.97
CA LEU A 46 5.22 11.14 14.39
C LEU A 46 4.90 12.03 13.19
N TYR A 47 4.06 11.56 12.27
CA TYR A 47 3.63 12.35 11.12
C TYR A 47 2.83 13.59 11.53
N ALA A 48 2.00 13.48 12.58
CA ALA A 48 1.25 14.62 13.11
C ALA A 48 2.17 15.78 13.55
N LYS A 49 3.35 15.47 14.12
CA LYS A 49 4.35 16.49 14.50
C LYS A 49 4.98 17.22 13.30
N GLN A 50 4.84 16.68 12.10
CA GLN A 50 5.38 17.26 10.86
C GLN A 50 4.37 18.15 10.15
N ILE A 51 3.12 18.18 10.63
CA ILE A 51 2.10 19.13 10.19
C ILE A 51 2.39 20.46 10.88
N VAL A 52 2.69 21.50 10.09
CA VAL A 52 2.98 22.84 10.60
C VAL A 52 1.73 23.72 10.68
N LYS A 53 0.71 23.43 9.85
CA LYS A 53 -0.54 24.18 9.85
C LYS A 53 -1.67 23.38 9.20
N VAL A 54 -2.87 23.46 9.76
CA VAL A 54 -4.12 23.11 9.08
C VAL A 54 -4.59 24.36 8.33
N GLU A 55 -4.60 24.31 7.00
CA GLU A 55 -4.99 25.46 6.17
C GLU A 55 -6.48 25.49 5.89
N ASN A 56 -7.10 24.32 5.70
CA ASN A 56 -8.54 24.20 5.48
C ASN A 56 -9.05 22.79 5.79
N VAL A 57 -10.38 22.66 5.86
CA VAL A 57 -11.08 21.37 5.95
C VAL A 57 -12.35 21.41 5.10
N HIS A 58 -12.59 20.34 4.34
CA HIS A 58 -13.76 20.16 3.50
C HIS A 58 -14.53 18.91 3.95
N TRP A 59 -15.87 18.95 3.84
CA TRP A 59 -16.77 17.83 4.15
C TRP A 59 -16.64 17.31 5.60
N LEU A 60 -16.58 18.22 6.56
CA LEU A 60 -16.46 17.89 7.99
C LEU A 60 -17.64 17.07 8.52
N ASP A 61 -18.79 17.15 7.85
CA ASP A 61 -20.00 16.37 8.11
C ASP A 61 -19.80 14.85 7.91
N LEU A 62 -18.81 14.42 7.12
CA LEU A 62 -18.40 13.02 7.02
C LEU A 62 -17.68 12.50 8.28
N GLY A 63 -17.34 13.41 9.21
CA GLY A 63 -16.61 13.13 10.44
C GLY A 63 -15.12 13.43 10.32
N MET A 64 -14.49 13.68 11.47
CA MET A 64 -13.07 14.06 11.58
C MET A 64 -12.10 13.18 10.76
N PRO A 65 -12.19 11.82 10.75
CA PRO A 65 -11.24 10.99 10.01
C PRO A 65 -11.47 10.92 8.50
N GLU A 66 -12.69 11.17 8.01
CA GLU A 66 -13.06 11.03 6.58
C GLU A 66 -13.15 12.39 5.85
N ALA A 67 -13.13 13.50 6.59
CA ALA A 67 -13.07 14.83 6.02
C ALA A 67 -11.77 15.04 5.20
N THR A 68 -11.82 15.91 4.19
CA THR A 68 -10.64 16.24 3.38
C THR A 68 -9.90 17.42 3.99
N TRP A 69 -8.70 17.16 4.51
CA TRP A 69 -7.86 18.16 5.17
C TRP A 69 -6.81 18.75 4.22
N VAL A 70 -6.70 20.08 4.20
CA VAL A 70 -5.61 20.79 3.51
C VAL A 70 -4.54 21.12 4.53
N LEU A 71 -3.40 20.41 4.45
CA LEU A 71 -2.35 20.44 5.46
C LEU A 71 -1.07 21.01 4.88
N LYS A 72 -0.47 21.97 5.59
CA LYS A 72 0.91 22.37 5.37
C LYS A 72 1.81 21.50 6.23
N VAL A 73 2.79 20.86 5.60
CA VAL A 73 3.74 19.95 6.25
C VAL A 73 5.19 20.40 6.03
N ASN A 74 6.09 20.02 6.94
CA ASN A 74 7.53 20.24 6.81
C ASN A 74 8.27 18.92 6.99
N LYS A 75 9.05 18.51 5.97
CA LYS A 75 9.80 17.25 5.94
C LYS A 75 8.94 16.03 6.31
N LEU A 76 7.81 15.89 5.61
CA LEU A 76 6.90 14.75 5.81
C LEU A 76 7.63 13.43 5.50
N GLY A 77 7.79 12.56 6.50
CA GLY A 77 8.52 11.31 6.34
C GLY A 77 8.82 10.57 7.64
N PRO A 78 9.44 9.38 7.57
CA PRO A 78 9.95 8.75 6.35
C PRO A 78 8.82 8.23 5.44
N LEU A 79 9.07 8.25 4.14
CA LEU A 79 8.23 7.66 3.09
C LEU A 79 9.12 6.79 2.20
N VAL A 80 8.60 5.63 1.79
CA VAL A 80 9.30 4.71 0.86
C VAL A 80 8.56 4.70 -0.46
N VAL A 81 9.27 4.69 -1.58
CA VAL A 81 8.66 4.49 -2.90
C VAL A 81 8.12 3.06 -2.97
N GLY A 82 6.80 2.92 -2.91
CA GLY A 82 6.13 1.62 -3.02
C GLY A 82 5.85 1.26 -4.47
N ILE A 83 5.41 2.23 -5.28
CA ILE A 83 5.21 2.06 -6.72
C ILE A 83 5.81 3.26 -7.43
N ASP A 84 6.75 3.01 -8.34
CA ASP A 84 7.36 4.06 -9.16
C ASP A 84 6.47 4.46 -10.36
N SER A 85 6.89 5.50 -11.10
CA SER A 85 6.14 6.01 -12.26
C SER A 85 6.15 5.08 -13.48
N SER A 86 6.99 4.04 -13.47
CA SER A 86 6.96 2.97 -14.48
C SER A 86 6.05 1.82 -14.06
N GLY A 87 5.48 1.88 -12.86
CA GLY A 87 4.60 0.86 -12.28
C GLY A 87 5.35 -0.31 -11.65
N ASN A 88 6.67 -0.19 -11.43
CA ASN A 88 7.39 -1.19 -10.67
C ASN A 88 6.99 -1.07 -9.20
N THR A 89 6.72 -2.21 -8.57
CA THR A 89 6.29 -2.27 -7.17
C THR A 89 7.39 -2.83 -6.28
N LEU A 90 7.52 -2.30 -5.07
CA LEU A 90 8.45 -2.82 -4.07
C LEU A 90 8.07 -4.28 -3.71
N GLU A 91 6.78 -4.57 -3.65
CA GLU A 91 6.24 -5.89 -3.35
C GLU A 91 6.68 -6.93 -4.39
N SER A 92 6.59 -6.61 -5.70
CA SER A 92 7.02 -7.54 -6.75
C SER A 92 8.51 -7.86 -6.66
N ILE A 93 9.34 -6.85 -6.38
CA ILE A 93 10.80 -7.02 -6.27
C ILE A 93 11.16 -7.93 -5.08
N VAL A 94 10.47 -7.76 -3.95
CA VAL A 94 10.74 -8.55 -2.73
C VAL A 94 10.15 -9.95 -2.84
N LEU A 95 8.90 -10.08 -3.29
CA LEU A 95 8.20 -11.37 -3.37
C LEU A 95 8.90 -12.34 -4.31
N GLU A 96 9.45 -11.88 -5.44
CA GLU A 96 10.21 -12.74 -6.34
C GLU A 96 11.40 -13.39 -5.63
N LYS A 97 12.14 -12.63 -4.82
CA LYS A 97 13.26 -13.14 -4.02
C LYS A 97 12.77 -14.09 -2.92
N VAL A 98 11.67 -13.74 -2.25
CA VAL A 98 11.07 -14.57 -1.20
C VAL A 98 10.67 -15.94 -1.76
N TYR A 99 9.97 -16.00 -2.89
CA TYR A 99 9.56 -17.27 -3.49
C TYR A 99 10.74 -18.15 -3.90
N LYS A 100 11.80 -17.56 -4.47
CA LYS A 100 13.05 -18.29 -4.78
C LYS A 100 13.66 -18.89 -3.51
N ASN A 101 13.75 -18.11 -2.44
CA ASN A 101 14.33 -18.57 -1.17
C ASN A 101 13.48 -19.63 -0.49
N VAL A 102 12.16 -19.45 -0.45
CA VAL A 102 11.21 -20.41 0.15
C VAL A 102 11.27 -21.76 -0.56
N ASN A 103 11.31 -21.77 -1.90
CA ASN A 103 11.44 -23.03 -2.65
C ASN A 103 12.75 -23.75 -2.36
N ALA A 104 13.86 -23.02 -2.21
CA ALA A 104 15.15 -23.61 -1.84
C ALA A 104 15.11 -24.22 -0.43
N VAL A 105 14.47 -23.54 0.53
CA VAL A 105 14.27 -24.06 1.89
C VAL A 105 13.40 -25.31 1.86
N TYR A 106 12.30 -25.31 1.12
CA TYR A 106 11.43 -26.48 1.00
C TYR A 106 12.16 -27.71 0.44
N ALA A 107 12.95 -27.54 -0.62
CA ALA A 107 13.77 -28.62 -1.17
C ALA A 107 14.81 -29.14 -0.16
N LYS A 108 15.49 -28.23 0.54
CA LYS A 108 16.52 -28.57 1.55
C LYS A 108 15.95 -29.33 2.74
N GLU A 109 14.83 -28.87 3.27
CA GLU A 109 14.19 -29.41 4.47
C GLU A 109 13.16 -30.52 4.15
N LYS A 110 13.02 -30.89 2.87
CA LYS A 110 12.05 -31.90 2.39
C LYS A 110 10.60 -31.58 2.78
N ILE A 111 10.25 -30.29 2.75
CA ILE A 111 8.90 -29.79 3.03
C ILE A 111 8.11 -29.79 1.72
N ASP A 112 6.93 -30.42 1.71
CA ASP A 112 6.02 -30.45 0.57
C ASP A 112 5.29 -29.10 0.42
N PRO A 113 5.54 -28.30 -0.63
CA PRO A 113 4.96 -26.97 -0.80
C PRO A 113 3.45 -26.98 -1.07
N SER A 114 2.87 -28.14 -1.42
CA SER A 114 1.43 -28.28 -1.64
C SER A 114 0.62 -28.36 -0.35
N ARG A 115 1.29 -28.55 0.80
CA ARG A 115 0.66 -28.66 2.10
C ARG A 115 0.66 -27.33 2.84
N SER A 116 -0.42 -27.06 3.57
CA SER A 116 -0.47 -25.96 4.53
C SER A 116 0.16 -26.39 5.85
N TYR A 117 1.20 -25.67 6.26
CA TYR A 117 1.86 -25.83 7.57
C TYR A 117 1.37 -24.78 8.59
N VAL A 118 0.38 -23.96 8.23
CA VAL A 118 -0.23 -22.98 9.13
C VAL A 118 -1.25 -23.70 10.01
N TRP A 119 -0.92 -23.82 11.29
CA TRP A 119 -1.81 -24.46 12.26
C TRP A 119 -2.96 -23.54 12.70
N TRP A 120 -2.75 -22.21 12.77
CA TRP A 120 -3.77 -21.20 13.13
C TRP A 120 -3.44 -19.78 12.60
N PRO A 121 -4.44 -18.97 12.18
CA PRO A 121 -5.84 -19.34 11.97
C PRO A 121 -5.99 -20.15 10.68
N LYS A 122 -6.77 -21.24 10.73
CA LYS A 122 -7.05 -22.10 9.56
C LYS A 122 -7.93 -21.42 8.50
N LYS A 123 -8.52 -20.26 8.83
CA LYS A 123 -9.32 -19.42 7.92
C LYS A 123 -8.98 -17.95 8.18
N ILE A 124 -8.79 -17.19 7.11
CA ILE A 124 -8.73 -15.73 7.19
C ILE A 124 -10.18 -15.23 7.12
N PRO A 125 -10.65 -14.40 8.08
CA PRO A 125 -11.98 -13.80 7.97
C PRO A 125 -12.14 -13.08 6.62
N GLY A 126 -13.13 -13.49 5.82
CA GLY A 126 -13.40 -12.92 4.50
C GLY A 126 -12.79 -13.67 3.30
N SER A 127 -12.04 -14.75 3.51
CA SER A 127 -11.62 -15.61 2.39
C SER A 127 -12.74 -16.61 2.04
N THR A 128 -13.30 -16.51 0.84
CA THR A 128 -14.12 -17.57 0.24
C THR A 128 -13.18 -18.69 -0.22
N ASP A 129 -12.96 -19.66 0.67
CA ASP A 129 -12.32 -20.97 0.47
C ASP A 129 -11.41 -21.14 -0.76
N PHE A 130 -10.11 -21.31 -0.52
CA PHE A 130 -9.22 -21.96 -1.48
C PHE A 130 -9.50 -23.47 -1.40
N THR A 131 -10.24 -23.98 -2.37
CA THR A 131 -10.77 -25.35 -2.42
C THR A 131 -9.73 -26.46 -2.27
N LYS A 132 -10.11 -27.43 -1.42
CA LYS A 132 -9.75 -28.87 -1.30
C LYS A 132 -8.31 -29.25 -0.98
#